data_AF-A0AA38WKN5-F1
#
_entry.id   AF-A0AA38WKN5-F1
#
_cell.length_a   1.000
_cell.length_b   1.000
_cell.length_c   1.000
_cell.angle_alpha   90.00
_cell.angle_beta   90.00
_cell.angle_gamma   90.00
#
_symmetry.space_group_name_H-M   'P 1'
#
loop_
_entity.id
_entity.type
_entity.pdbx_description
1 polymer ?
#
loop_
_entity_poly.entity_id
_entity_poly.type
_entity_poly.pdbx_seq_one_letter_code
_entity_poly.pdbx_strand_id
1 'polypeptide(L)'
;MNEEEEDRGGAIQDSMAKSKETYLDENTLTIKAVYADDMIKFHLPISSTTFGAIEKEISEGFKLNPSDYKIKYLDEDGDWILLSSEKDMRIAISVDHLYMLLI
;
A
#
# COMPACT_ATOMS: atom_id res chain seq x y z
N MET A 1 -34.13 22.08 51.23
CA MET A 1 -32.77 22.03 50.65
C MET A 1 -32.72 20.67 49.99
N ASN A 2 -33.39 20.55 48.85
CA ASN A 2 -32.82 20.81 47.51
C ASN A 2 -31.74 19.78 47.27
N GLU A 3 -31.74 18.98 46.21
CA GLU A 3 -32.39 18.96 44.90
C GLU A 3 -32.03 17.53 44.40
N GLU A 4 -32.93 16.80 43.73
CA GLU A 4 -32.87 16.58 42.27
C GLU A 4 -31.51 15.99 41.82
N GLU A 5 -31.42 14.89 41.08
CA GLU A 5 -32.23 14.57 39.91
C GLU A 5 -32.01 13.10 39.49
N GLU A 6 -33.08 12.49 38.98
CA GLU A 6 -33.07 11.30 38.12
C GLU A 6 -32.33 11.67 36.83
N ASP A 7 -31.50 10.79 36.26
CA ASP A 7 -31.43 10.75 34.79
C ASP A 7 -31.28 9.33 34.24
N ARG A 8 -32.18 9.03 33.32
CA ARG A 8 -32.22 7.83 32.50
C ARG A 8 -31.60 8.18 31.16
N GLY A 9 -30.56 7.45 30.78
CA GLY A 9 -30.08 7.47 29.40
C GLY A 9 -28.69 6.85 29.38
N GLY A 10 -28.34 5.91 28.52
CA GLY A 10 -28.84 5.60 27.21
C GLY A 10 -27.60 5.08 26.49
N ALA A 11 -27.69 3.90 25.89
CA ALA A 11 -26.57 3.29 25.19
C ALA A 11 -26.04 4.23 24.10
N ILE A 12 -24.73 4.44 24.05
CA ILE A 12 -24.07 4.68 22.78
C ILE A 12 -22.86 3.76 22.68
N GLN A 13 -23.05 2.71 21.89
CA GLN A 13 -21.99 1.98 21.22
C GLN A 13 -21.46 2.88 20.09
N ASP A 14 -20.45 3.70 20.36
CA ASP A 14 -19.74 4.38 19.28
C ASP A 14 -18.60 3.50 18.80
N SER A 15 -18.96 2.69 17.81
CA SER A 15 -18.05 2.18 16.80
C SER A 15 -17.34 3.38 16.16
N MET A 16 -16.11 3.67 16.59
CA MET A 16 -15.32 4.75 16.01
C MET A 16 -14.74 4.31 14.67
N ALA A 17 -15.60 4.23 13.66
CA ALA A 17 -15.14 4.43 12.30
C ALA A 17 -14.75 5.91 12.17
N LYS A 18 -13.50 6.13 11.74
CA LYS A 18 -13.03 7.27 10.95
C LYS A 18 -12.50 8.48 11.71
N SER A 19 -11.22 8.41 12.10
CA SER A 19 -10.29 9.44 11.64
C SER A 19 -9.68 8.94 10.33
N LYS A 20 -10.13 9.51 9.20
CA LYS A 20 -9.39 9.48 7.93
C LYS A 20 -8.32 10.57 8.01
N GLU A 21 -7.51 10.54 9.05
CA GLU A 21 -6.16 11.08 9.01
C GLU A 21 -5.31 9.87 8.64
N THR A 22 -4.99 9.78 7.35
CA THR A 22 -3.91 8.90 6.92
C THR A 22 -2.64 9.48 7.52
N TYR A 23 -2.36 9.13 8.78
CA TYR A 23 -0.99 8.89 9.18
C TYR A 23 -0.52 7.87 8.16
N LEU A 24 0.17 8.34 7.11
CA LEU A 24 1.04 7.47 6.35
C LEU A 24 2.01 7.01 7.44
N ASP A 25 1.73 5.85 8.02
CA ASP A 25 2.68 5.19 8.90
C ASP A 25 4.03 5.32 8.20
N GLU A 26 5.06 5.75 8.93
CA GLU A 26 6.45 5.83 8.45
C GLU A 26 6.94 4.48 7.88
N ASN A 27 6.11 3.44 8.02
CA ASN A 27 6.21 2.10 7.50
C ASN A 27 5.31 1.82 6.28
N THR A 28 4.91 2.80 5.46
CA THR A 28 4.13 2.57 4.23
C THR A 28 4.93 2.91 2.97
N LEU A 29 5.01 1.94 2.07
CA LEU A 29 5.68 2.06 0.78
C LEU A 29 4.70 2.56 -0.27
N THR A 30 5.08 3.64 -0.96
CA THR A 30 4.34 4.13 -2.12
C THR A 30 4.88 3.48 -3.39
N ILE A 31 4.05 2.69 -4.07
CA ILE A 31 4.42 2.02 -5.32
C ILE A 31 3.68 2.67 -6.49
N LYS A 32 4.43 3.04 -7.52
CA LYS A 32 3.89 3.48 -8.81
C LYS A 32 4.26 2.44 -9.85
N ALA A 33 3.27 1.71 -10.35
CA ALA A 33 3.46 0.72 -11.39
C ALA A 33 2.96 1.28 -12.72
N VAL A 34 3.80 1.21 -13.75
CA VAL A 34 3.49 1.65 -15.11
C VAL A 34 3.48 0.43 -16.02
N TYR A 35 2.42 0.30 -16.81
CA TYR A 35 2.30 -0.73 -17.85
C TYR A 35 1.73 -0.10 -19.11
N ALA A 36 2.47 -0.21 -20.22
CA ALA A 36 2.18 0.50 -21.46
C ALA A 36 1.99 2.02 -21.22
N ASP A 37 0.77 2.54 -21.41
CA ASP A 37 0.41 3.95 -21.19
C ASP A 37 -0.35 4.18 -19.86
N ASP A 38 -0.66 3.12 -19.13
CA ASP A 38 -1.42 3.19 -17.89
C ASP A 38 -0.49 3.17 -16.68
N MET A 39 -0.86 3.92 -15.64
CA MET A 39 -0.15 3.97 -14.37
C MET A 39 -1.13 3.81 -13.21
N ILE A 40 -0.83 2.86 -12.33
CA ILE A 40 -1.51 2.72 -11.05
C ILE A 40 -0.58 3.14 -9.92
N LYS A 41 -1.15 3.75 -8.89
CA LYS A 41 -0.45 4.11 -7.66
C LYS A 41 -1.18 3.51 -6.49
N PHE A 42 -0.48 2.72 -5.69
CA PHE A 42 -1.01 2.09 -4.49
C PHE A 42 0.01 2.20 -3.35
N HIS A 43 -0.46 1.98 -2.12
CA HIS A 43 0.35 2.08 -0.92
C HIS A 43 0.23 0.76 -0.17
N LEU A 44 1.36 0.17 0.19
CA LEU A 44 1.41 -1.06 0.97
C LEU A 44 2.19 -0.83 2.27
N PRO A 45 1.78 -1.45 3.39
CA PRO A 45 2.60 -1.45 4.59
C PRO A 45 3.89 -2.22 4.31
N ILE A 46 5.06 -1.65 4.62
CA ILE A 46 6.38 -2.28 4.45
C ILE A 46 6.42 -3.65 5.13
N SER A 47 5.80 -3.77 6.31
CA SER A 47 5.72 -5.02 7.07
C SER A 47 4.93 -6.14 6.35
N SER A 48 3.99 -5.78 5.49
CA SER A 48 3.13 -6.70 4.74
C SER A 48 3.48 -6.75 3.25
N THR A 49 4.43 -5.91 2.82
CA THR A 49 4.86 -5.86 1.42
C THR A 49 5.65 -7.13 1.13
N THR A 50 5.14 -7.91 0.19
CA THR A 50 5.75 -9.13 -0.34
C THR A 50 5.57 -9.14 -1.84
N PHE A 51 6.37 -9.93 -2.56
CA PHE A 51 6.30 -10.00 -4.02
C PHE A 51 4.89 -10.36 -4.49
N GLY A 52 4.26 -11.35 -3.85
CA GLY A 52 2.88 -11.74 -4.17
C GLY A 52 1.83 -10.67 -3.83
N ALA A 53 2.04 -9.82 -2.81
CA ALA A 53 1.13 -8.71 -2.52
C ALA A 53 1.18 -7.64 -3.61
N ILE A 54 2.39 -7.33 -4.10
CA ILE A 54 2.61 -6.39 -5.21
C ILE A 54 2.00 -6.94 -6.50
N GLU A 55 2.30 -8.20 -6.84
CA GLU A 55 1.73 -8.86 -8.01
C GLU A 55 0.20 -8.88 -7.97
N LYS A 56 -0.39 -9.17 -6.80
CA LYS A 56 -1.84 -9.17 -6.64
C LYS A 56 -2.41 -7.78 -6.96
N GLU A 57 -1.85 -6.73 -6.37
CA GLU A 57 -2.37 -5.37 -6.54
C GLU A 57 -2.20 -4.86 -7.97
N ILE A 58 -1.09 -5.22 -8.62
CA ILE A 58 -0.85 -4.96 -10.04
C ILE A 58 -1.85 -5.75 -10.92
N SER A 59 -2.06 -7.02 -10.60
CA SER A 59 -2.97 -7.89 -11.35
C SER A 59 -4.42 -7.41 -11.22
N GLU A 60 -4.85 -6.95 -10.04
CA GLU A 60 -6.17 -6.36 -9.82
C GLU A 60 -6.31 -4.98 -10.50
N GLY A 61 -5.27 -4.15 -10.42
CA GLY A 61 -5.26 -2.82 -11.02
C GLY A 61 -5.28 -2.82 -12.55
N PHE A 62 -4.43 -3.65 -13.18
CA PHE A 62 -4.32 -3.74 -14.64
C PHE A 62 -5.15 -4.88 -15.26
N LYS A 63 -5.76 -5.76 -14.44
CA LYS A 63 -6.47 -6.97 -14.89
C LYS A 63 -5.60 -7.91 -15.73
N LEU A 64 -4.34 -8.06 -15.33
CA LEU A 64 -3.34 -8.92 -15.98
C LEU A 64 -3.05 -10.15 -15.13
N ASN A 65 -2.58 -11.25 -15.74
CA ASN A 65 -2.07 -12.37 -14.96
C ASN A 65 -0.59 -12.12 -14.60
N PRO A 66 -0.14 -12.50 -13.39
CA PRO A 66 1.25 -12.32 -12.96
C PRO A 66 2.27 -13.03 -13.85
N SER A 67 1.87 -14.09 -14.57
CA SER A 67 2.74 -14.76 -15.55
C SER A 67 2.91 -13.99 -16.86
N ASP A 68 2.08 -12.99 -17.15
CA ASP A 68 2.06 -12.29 -18.44
C ASP A 68 3.00 -11.08 -18.48
N TYR A 69 3.56 -10.67 -17.34
CA TYR A 69 4.45 -9.51 -17.24
C TYR A 69 5.67 -9.78 -16.37
N LYS A 70 6.69 -8.96 -16.54
CA LYS A 70 7.84 -8.90 -15.63
C LYS A 70 7.90 -7.53 -14.98
N ILE A 71 8.15 -7.50 -13.69
CA ILE A 71 8.28 -6.26 -12.93
C ILE A 71 9.75 -5.85 -12.93
N LYS A 72 10.05 -4.63 -13.37
CA LYS A 72 11.33 -3.95 -13.13
C LYS A 72 11.12 -2.82 -12.13
N TYR A 73 12.10 -2.55 -11.28
CA TYR A 73 12.12 -1.38 -10.41
C TYR A 73 13.28 -0.46 -10.76
N LEU A 74 13.10 0.84 -10.51
CA LEU A 74 14.18 1.82 -10.63
C LEU A 74 14.99 1.81 -9.33
N ASP A 75 16.29 1.58 -9.43
CA ASP A 75 17.19 1.68 -8.28
C ASP A 75 17.66 3.13 -8.04
N GLU A 76 18.55 3.30 -7.04
CA GLU A 76 19.09 4.60 -6.66
C GLU A 76 20.03 5.20 -7.72
N ASP A 77 20.63 4.34 -8.56
CA ASP A 77 21.51 4.73 -9.67
C ASP A 77 20.72 5.08 -10.94
N GLY A 78 19.40 4.84 -10.95
CA GLY A 78 18.50 5.10 -12.07
C GLY A 78 18.44 3.96 -13.09
N ASP A 79 18.91 2.76 -12.71
CA ASP A 79 18.87 1.56 -13.53
C ASP A 79 17.58 0.76 -13.28
N TRP A 80 17.03 0.21 -14.36
CA TRP A 80 15.84 -0.65 -14.29
C TRP A 80 16.22 -2.10 -14.01
N ILE A 81 16.12 -2.49 -12.74
CA ILE A 81 16.48 -3.83 -12.26
C ILE A 81 15.27 -4.74 -12.27
N LEU A 82 15.43 -5.96 -12.77
CA LEU A 82 14.37 -6.97 -12.76
C LEU A 82 14.09 -7.43 -11.33
N LEU A 83 12.84 -7.27 -10.88
CA LEU A 83 12.38 -7.79 -9.60
C LEU A 83 12.08 -9.28 -9.75
N SER A 84 13.07 -10.12 -9.41
CA SER A 84 13.00 -11.58 -9.61
C SER A 84 12.96 -12.39 -8.31
N SER A 85 13.23 -11.74 -7.17
CA SER A 85 13.33 -12.39 -5.87
C SER A 85 12.93 -11.47 -4.73
N GLU A 86 12.53 -12.06 -3.61
CA GLU A 86 12.21 -11.32 -2.38
C GLU A 86 13.39 -10.51 -1.84
N LYS A 87 14.63 -10.91 -2.14
CA LYS A 87 15.83 -10.15 -1.77
C LYS A 87 15.89 -8.81 -2.51
N ASP A 88 15.62 -8.82 -3.81
CA ASP A 88 15.55 -7.61 -4.64
C ASP A 88 14.44 -6.70 -4.12
N MET A 89 13.30 -7.30 -3.73
CA MET A 89 12.19 -6.58 -3.13
C MET A 89 12.58 -5.91 -1.80
N ARG A 90 13.32 -6.60 -0.92
CA ARG A 90 13.78 -6.02 0.35
C ARG A 90 14.72 -4.83 0.16
N ILE A 91 15.49 -4.81 -0.92
CA ILE A 91 16.32 -3.66 -1.29
C ILE A 91 15.41 -2.54 -1.79
N ALA A 92 14.44 -2.87 -2.64
CA ALA A 92 13.49 -1.94 -3.22
C ALA A 92 12.51 -1.30 -2.21
N ILE A 93 12.15 -1.98 -1.10
CA ILE A 93 11.31 -1.39 -0.04
C ILE A 93 12.07 -0.47 0.92
N SER A 94 13.39 -0.32 0.76
CA SER A 94 14.21 0.59 1.58
C SER A 94 14.00 2.07 1.21
N VAL A 95 13.25 2.37 0.15
CA VAL A 95 12.92 3.72 -0.31
C VAL A 95 11.45 4.03 -0.07
N ASP A 96 11.10 5.28 0.23
CA ASP A 96 9.69 5.67 0.45
C ASP A 96 8.84 5.58 -0.83
N HIS A 97 9.48 5.75 -1.98
CA HIS A 97 8.85 5.81 -3.29
C HIS A 97 9.52 4.84 -4.25
N LEU A 98 8.76 3.85 -4.70
CA LEU A 98 9.25 2.85 -5.64
C LEU A 98 8.54 2.99 -6.99
N TYR A 99 9.34 3.14 -8.04
CA TYR A 99 8.85 3.15 -9.42
C TYR A 99 9.04 1.77 -10.01
N MET A 100 7.96 1.22 -10.55
CA MET A 100 7.94 -0.06 -11.21
C MET A 100 7.49 0.08 -12.66
N LEU A 101 8.15 -0.68 -13.53
CA LEU A 101 7.80 -0.81 -14.94
C LEU A 101 7.49 -2.26 -15.24
N LEU A 102 6.29 -2.50 -15.75
CA LEU A 102 5.88 -3.82 -16.25
C LEU A 102 6.22 -3.92 -17.73
N ILE A 103 6.84 -5.03 -18.12
CA ILE A 103 7.22 -5.35 -19.50
C ILE A 103 6.80 -6.76 -19.92
#